data_AF-A0A722ABV0-F1
#
_entry.id   AF-A0A722ABV0-F1
#
_cell.length_a   1.000
_cell.length_b   1.000
_cell.length_c   1.000
_cell.angle_alpha   90.00
_cell.angle_beta   90.00
_cell.angle_gamma   90.00
#
_symmetry.space_group_name_H-M   'P 1'
#
loop_
_entity.id
_entity.type
_entity.pdbx_description
1 polymer ?
#
loop_
_entity_poly.entity_id
_entity_poly.type
_entity_poly.pdbx_seq_one_letter_code
_entity_poly.pdbx_strand_id
1 'polypeptide(L)'
;LGVGGQYGSLTKTAGSGNKSRQTIIPTRIMHLLYEYTRSDRYKKRISKFKEHCELKRQKGELGYFDGEDGVDDTKEYLFISQTGVPLFTKLPEANARWNEIRATVNILSGFNLTATIHNLRATFAVSLFRLLLRRVTPDKALALVSECLGHGEESVTLIYLKIAQDEPTGDEIYEDILEFIGAFEDADISGMESQ
;
A
#
# COMPACT_ATOMS: atom_id res chain seq x y z
N LEU A 1 13.76 18.45 -8.32
CA LEU A 1 13.45 17.49 -7.23
C LEU A 1 12.17 16.76 -7.62
N GLY A 2 12.17 15.42 -7.64
CA GLY A 2 10.93 14.65 -7.80
C GLY A 2 9.99 14.86 -6.61
N VAL A 3 8.70 14.57 -6.77
CA VAL A 3 7.65 14.81 -5.75
C VAL A 3 8.03 14.27 -4.36
N GLY A 4 8.59 13.06 -4.26
CA GLY A 4 9.08 12.53 -2.99
C GLY A 4 10.17 13.40 -2.37
N GLY A 5 11.12 13.87 -3.18
CA GLY A 5 12.18 14.78 -2.73
C GLY A 5 11.68 16.16 -2.32
N GLN A 6 10.52 16.62 -2.82
CA GLN A 6 9.88 17.86 -2.37
C GLN A 6 9.35 17.75 -0.93
N TYR A 7 8.97 16.55 -0.51
CA TYR A 7 8.51 16.25 0.86
C TYR A 7 9.59 15.57 1.70
N GLY A 8 10.86 15.68 1.31
CA GLY A 8 11.99 15.10 2.04
C GLY A 8 12.08 13.58 2.01
N SER A 9 11.28 12.87 1.20
CA SER A 9 11.42 11.43 0.98
C SER A 9 12.71 11.16 0.21
N LEU A 10 13.69 10.54 0.87
CA LEU A 10 15.01 10.21 0.34
C LEU A 10 15.03 8.90 -0.45
N THR A 11 13.89 8.44 -0.97
CA THR A 11 13.88 7.35 -1.96
C THR A 11 14.55 7.88 -3.24
N LYS A 12 15.84 7.56 -3.38
CA LYS A 12 16.84 8.23 -4.22
C LYS A 12 16.44 8.50 -5.66
N THR A 13 16.81 9.68 -6.16
CA THR A 13 17.16 9.87 -7.59
C THR A 13 18.60 10.33 -7.74
N ALA A 14 19.50 9.34 -7.89
CA ALA A 14 20.78 9.45 -8.61
C ALA A 14 21.19 8.02 -9.04
N GLY A 15 20.56 7.51 -10.11
CA GLY A 15 20.74 6.13 -10.62
C GLY A 15 19.41 5.42 -10.93
N SER A 16 19.47 4.22 -11.53
CA SER A 16 18.31 3.45 -12.03
C SER A 16 17.37 2.87 -10.96
N GLY A 17 17.51 3.28 -9.69
CA GLY A 17 17.01 2.52 -8.54
C GLY A 17 15.63 2.86 -8.00
N ASN A 18 15.16 4.12 -8.02
CA ASN A 18 13.83 4.43 -7.48
C ASN A 18 13.32 5.82 -7.91
N LYS A 19 12.59 5.88 -9.03
CA LYS A 19 11.99 7.13 -9.49
C LYS A 19 10.89 7.57 -8.51
N SER A 20 10.94 8.84 -8.11
CA SER A 20 9.80 9.47 -7.45
C SER A 20 8.57 9.32 -8.34
N ARG A 21 7.45 8.93 -7.74
CA ARG A 21 6.18 8.72 -8.44
C ARG A 21 5.04 9.27 -7.61
N GLN A 22 3.98 9.67 -8.29
CA GLN A 22 2.70 9.97 -7.67
C GLN A 22 1.82 8.74 -7.82
N THR A 23 1.05 8.45 -6.78
CA THR A 23 0.06 7.38 -6.79
C THR A 23 -1.26 7.92 -6.26
N ILE A 24 -2.34 7.21 -6.54
CA ILE A 24 -3.68 7.58 -6.09
C ILE A 24 -3.96 6.79 -4.82
N ILE A 25 -4.38 7.49 -3.76
CA ILE A 25 -4.87 6.85 -2.54
C ILE A 25 -6.35 7.18 -2.45
N PRO A 26 -7.26 6.18 -2.42
CA PRO A 26 -8.67 6.42 -2.23
C PRO A 26 -8.93 7.23 -0.96
N THR A 27 -9.92 8.13 -1.00
CA THR A 27 -10.27 9.02 0.12
C THR A 27 -10.48 8.25 1.41
N ARG A 28 -11.09 7.06 1.33
CA ARG A 28 -11.31 6.20 2.50
C ARG A 28 -10.01 5.75 3.14
N ILE A 29 -9.05 5.27 2.35
CA ILE A 29 -7.74 4.88 2.86
C ILE A 29 -7.05 6.09 3.51
N MET A 30 -7.10 7.27 2.88
CA MET A 30 -6.56 8.50 3.49
C MET A 30 -7.20 8.80 4.85
N HIS A 31 -8.52 8.64 4.97
CA HIS A 31 -9.23 8.82 6.23
C HIS A 31 -8.81 7.79 7.29
N LEU A 32 -8.69 6.52 6.92
CA LEU A 32 -8.21 5.46 7.82
C LEU A 32 -6.78 5.72 8.30
N LEU A 33 -5.90 6.21 7.43
CA LEU A 33 -4.54 6.60 7.80
C LEU A 33 -4.55 7.77 8.78
N TYR A 34 -5.43 8.75 8.58
CA TYR A 34 -5.61 9.88 9.48
C TYR A 34 -6.15 9.45 10.86
N GLU A 35 -7.17 8.60 10.91
CA GLU A 35 -7.68 8.08 12.18
C GLU A 35 -6.64 7.22 12.89
N TYR A 36 -5.87 6.44 12.13
CA TYR A 36 -4.75 5.67 12.66
C TYR A 36 -3.70 6.56 13.33
N THR A 37 -3.30 7.69 12.72
CA THR A 37 -2.30 8.60 13.34
C THR A 37 -2.81 9.26 14.62
N ARG A 38 -4.14 9.36 14.80
CA ARG A 38 -4.75 9.87 16.03
C ARG A 38 -4.87 8.82 17.15
N SER A 39 -4.76 7.55 16.81
CA SER A 39 -4.92 6.45 17.76
C SER A 39 -3.82 6.40 18.82
N ASP A 40 -4.16 5.92 20.02
CA ASP A 40 -3.17 5.66 21.08
C ASP A 40 -2.12 4.65 20.65
N ARG A 41 -2.50 3.73 19.76
CA ARG A 41 -1.59 2.75 19.18
C ARG A 41 -0.47 3.43 18.41
N TYR A 42 -0.81 4.40 17.56
CA TYR A 42 0.19 5.15 16.80
C TYR A 42 1.04 6.02 17.72
N LYS A 43 0.42 6.79 18.62
CA LYS A 43 1.12 7.65 19.60
C LYS A 43 2.18 6.88 20.41
N LYS A 44 1.83 5.67 20.89
CA LYS A 44 2.79 4.79 21.59
C LYS A 44 3.94 4.33 20.70
N ARG A 45 3.66 4.02 19.43
CA ARG A 45 4.68 3.54 18.49
C ARG A 45 5.63 4.65 18.04
N ILE A 46 5.13 5.86 17.81
CA ILE A 46 6.00 7.00 17.46
C ILE A 46 6.88 7.42 18.65
N SER A 47 6.40 7.34 19.90
CA SER A 47 7.25 7.51 21.09
C SER A 47 8.39 6.51 21.11
N LYS A 48 8.07 5.21 20.95
CA LYS A 48 9.08 4.14 20.90
C LYS A 48 10.06 4.30 19.75
N PHE A 49 9.63 4.83 18.62
CA PHE A 49 10.52 5.14 17.50
C PHE A 49 11.57 6.18 17.88
N LYS A 50 11.16 7.27 18.55
CA LYS A 50 12.08 8.30 19.04
C LYS A 50 13.07 7.74 20.06
N GLU A 51 12.58 6.96 21.04
CA GLU A 51 13.41 6.26 22.03
C GLU A 51 14.41 5.29 21.36
N HIS A 52 13.95 4.55 20.33
CA HIS A 52 14.79 3.62 19.58
C HIS A 52 15.93 4.36 18.85
N CYS A 53 15.62 5.48 18.20
CA CYS A 53 16.61 6.29 17.50
C CYS A 53 17.63 6.88 18.47
N GLU A 54 17.19 7.40 19.62
CA GLU A 54 18.08 7.92 20.65
C GLU A 54 19.06 6.84 21.15
N LEU A 55 18.56 5.64 21.44
CA LEU A 55 19.39 4.52 21.86
C LEU A 55 20.42 4.12 20.78
N LYS A 56 20.03 4.12 19.50
CA LYS A 56 20.94 3.85 18.37
C LYS A 56 22.05 4.89 18.26
N ARG A 57 21.72 6.18 18.43
CA ARG A 57 22.68 7.29 18.46
C ARG A 57 23.66 7.15 19.64
N GLN A 58 23.16 6.87 20.84
CA GLN A 58 23.99 6.69 22.04
C GLN A 58 24.97 5.52 21.90
N LYS A 59 24.58 4.46 21.19
CA LYS A 59 25.44 3.31 20.88
C LYS A 59 26.43 3.57 19.73
N GLY A 60 26.38 4.73 19.09
CA GLY A 60 27.22 5.06 17.94
C GLY A 60 26.87 4.28 16.68
N GLU A 61 25.66 3.73 16.57
CA GLU A 61 25.21 2.94 15.42
C GLU A 61 24.78 3.84 14.25
N LEU A 62 25.69 4.72 13.78
CA LEU A 62 25.41 5.72 12.74
C LEU A 62 24.97 5.11 11.41
N GLY A 63 25.41 3.88 11.10
CA GLY A 63 24.99 3.15 9.91
C GLY A 63 23.48 2.88 9.82
N TYR A 64 22.73 2.98 10.93
CA TYR A 64 21.27 2.92 10.92
C TYR A 64 20.62 4.15 10.24
N PHE A 65 21.31 5.29 10.26
CA PHE A 65 20.82 6.58 9.75
C PHE A 65 21.44 6.93 8.40
N ASP A 66 22.73 6.63 8.19
CA ASP A 66 23.51 7.15 7.06
C ASP A 66 23.44 6.28 5.78
N GLY A 67 22.62 5.22 5.80
CA GLY A 67 22.46 4.29 4.68
C GLY A 67 21.58 4.82 3.54
N GLU A 68 21.60 4.10 2.40
CA GLU A 68 20.69 4.34 1.26
C GLU A 68 19.21 4.26 1.64
N ASP A 69 18.88 3.31 2.51
CA ASP A 69 17.57 3.17 3.16
C ASP A 69 17.66 3.54 4.65
N GLY A 70 18.51 4.52 4.96
CA GLY A 70 18.73 5.01 6.31
C GLY A 70 17.46 5.58 6.94
N VAL A 71 17.34 5.40 8.24
CA VAL A 71 16.22 5.95 9.01
C VAL A 71 16.47 7.41 9.31
N ASP A 72 15.47 8.25 9.07
CA ASP A 72 15.48 9.68 9.37
C ASP A 72 14.69 9.92 10.66
N ASP A 73 15.42 10.22 11.74
CA ASP A 73 14.86 10.45 13.07
C ASP A 73 14.08 11.77 13.18
N THR A 74 14.16 12.65 12.18
CA THR A 74 13.34 13.87 12.10
C THR A 74 11.94 13.63 11.54
N LYS A 75 11.69 12.45 10.97
CA LYS A 75 10.42 12.11 10.33
C LYS A 75 9.43 11.39 11.24
N GLU A 76 8.16 11.57 10.94
CA GLU A 76 7.06 10.82 11.55
C GLU A 76 6.60 9.71 10.59
N TYR A 77 7.24 8.54 10.68
CA TYR A 77 6.86 7.39 9.88
C TYR A 77 5.42 6.94 10.20
N LEU A 78 4.66 6.63 9.15
CA LEU A 78 3.28 6.17 9.31
C LEU A 78 3.24 4.75 9.89
N PHE A 79 3.97 3.82 9.29
CA PHE A 79 3.97 2.42 9.74
C PHE A 79 5.20 2.10 10.59
N ILE A 80 4.96 1.97 11.89
CA ILE A 80 5.99 1.67 12.89
C ILE A 80 5.61 0.36 13.61
N SER A 81 6.58 -0.50 13.87
CA SER A 81 6.40 -1.73 14.64
C SER A 81 6.12 -1.44 16.12
N GLN A 82 5.74 -2.47 16.89
CA GLN A 82 5.58 -2.33 18.35
C GLN A 82 6.89 -2.00 19.08
N THR A 83 8.03 -2.27 18.46
CA THR A 83 9.37 -2.00 18.99
C THR A 83 9.96 -0.67 18.52
N GLY A 84 9.17 0.17 17.84
CA GLY A 84 9.62 1.47 17.36
C GLY A 84 10.45 1.41 16.09
N VAL A 85 10.43 0.31 15.33
CA VAL A 85 11.19 0.19 14.09
C VAL A 85 10.28 0.51 12.89
N PRO A 86 10.67 1.42 11.97
CA PRO A 86 9.90 1.70 10.76
C PRO A 86 9.72 0.45 9.90
N LEU A 87 8.49 0.19 9.45
CA LEU A 87 8.13 -1.07 8.79
C LEU A 87 8.88 -1.29 7.47
N PHE A 88 9.27 -0.21 6.77
CA PHE A 88 10.01 -0.32 5.50
C PHE A 88 11.38 -0.99 5.67
N THR A 89 11.97 -0.92 6.86
CA THR A 89 13.24 -1.60 7.20
C THR A 89 13.04 -3.09 7.53
N LYS A 90 11.78 -3.54 7.60
CA LYS A 90 11.37 -4.89 8.01
C LYS A 90 10.27 -5.48 7.12
N LEU A 91 10.56 -5.59 5.82
CA LEU A 91 9.64 -6.20 4.84
C LEU A 91 9.05 -7.57 5.26
N PRO A 92 9.77 -8.48 5.96
CA PRO A 92 9.18 -9.73 6.44
C PRO A 92 7.98 -9.55 7.38
N GLU A 93 7.93 -8.45 8.15
CA GLU A 93 6.79 -8.17 9.05
C GLU A 93 5.50 -7.90 8.25
N ALA A 94 5.59 -7.24 7.09
CA ALA A 94 4.43 -7.03 6.22
C ALA A 94 3.91 -8.35 5.63
N ASN A 95 4.82 -9.22 5.19
CA ASN A 95 4.48 -10.57 4.71
C ASN A 95 3.81 -11.41 5.81
N ALA A 96 4.31 -11.33 7.05
CA ALA A 96 3.70 -12.04 8.18
C ALA A 96 2.26 -11.58 8.42
N ARG A 97 1.99 -10.26 8.40
CA ARG A 97 0.63 -9.71 8.54
C ARG A 97 -0.30 -10.14 7.41
N TRP A 98 0.21 -10.18 6.18
CA TRP A 98 -0.57 -10.71 5.06
C TRP A 98 -0.90 -12.20 5.23
N ASN A 99 0.06 -13.00 5.70
CA ASN A 99 -0.17 -14.42 5.96
C ASN A 99 -1.23 -14.65 7.03
N GLU A 100 -1.28 -13.81 8.08
CA GLU A 100 -2.34 -13.83 9.09
C GLU A 100 -3.72 -13.58 8.45
N ILE A 101 -3.86 -12.52 7.64
CA ILE A 101 -5.11 -12.19 6.93
C ILE A 101 -5.53 -13.35 6.03
N ARG A 102 -4.61 -13.87 5.23
CA ARG A 102 -4.86 -14.99 4.31
C ARG A 102 -5.31 -16.25 5.04
N ALA A 103 -4.68 -16.57 6.17
CA ALA A 103 -5.07 -17.71 6.99
C ALA A 103 -6.51 -17.54 7.51
N THR A 104 -6.86 -16.36 8.01
CA THR A 104 -8.22 -16.04 8.47
C THR A 104 -9.24 -16.18 7.33
N VAL A 105 -8.96 -15.62 6.15
CA VAL A 105 -9.85 -15.72 4.99
C VAL A 105 -10.04 -17.18 4.56
N ASN A 106 -8.98 -17.97 4.51
CA ASN A 106 -9.08 -19.39 4.14
C ASN A 106 -9.95 -20.20 5.11
N ILE A 107 -9.86 -19.90 6.41
CA ILE A 107 -10.69 -20.54 7.43
C ILE A 107 -12.16 -20.16 7.27
N LEU A 108 -12.46 -18.87 7.07
CA LEU A 108 -13.83 -18.37 7.04
C LEU A 108 -14.56 -18.67 5.74
N SER A 109 -13.86 -18.62 4.60
CA SER A 109 -14.48 -18.72 3.27
C SER A 109 -14.47 -20.13 2.67
N GLY A 110 -13.66 -21.04 3.22
CA GLY A 110 -13.45 -22.38 2.66
C GLY A 110 -12.62 -22.40 1.36
N PHE A 111 -12.14 -21.23 0.88
CA PHE A 111 -11.25 -21.14 -0.26
C PHE A 111 -9.78 -21.29 0.14
N ASN A 112 -8.94 -21.72 -0.81
CA ASN A 112 -7.49 -21.75 -0.63
C ASN A 112 -6.83 -20.57 -1.35
N LEU A 113 -6.87 -19.39 -0.72
CA LEU A 113 -6.14 -18.23 -1.19
C LEU A 113 -4.63 -18.48 -1.01
N THR A 114 -3.89 -18.50 -2.12
CA THR A 114 -2.42 -18.69 -2.15
C THR A 114 -1.67 -17.39 -2.45
N ALA A 115 -2.39 -16.30 -2.73
CA ALA A 115 -1.83 -15.01 -3.10
C ALA A 115 -0.90 -14.42 -2.02
N THR A 116 0.13 -13.70 -2.47
CA THR A 116 1.08 -12.95 -1.64
C THR A 116 0.69 -11.48 -1.55
N ILE A 117 1.31 -10.73 -0.64
CA ILE A 117 1.07 -9.29 -0.51
C ILE A 117 1.38 -8.53 -1.82
N HIS A 118 2.30 -9.03 -2.65
CA HIS A 118 2.62 -8.43 -3.94
C HIS A 118 1.46 -8.50 -4.94
N ASN A 119 0.55 -9.47 -4.79
CA ASN A 119 -0.61 -9.60 -5.67
C ASN A 119 -1.62 -8.46 -5.49
N LEU A 120 -1.64 -7.78 -4.33
CA LEU A 120 -2.45 -6.58 -4.12
C LEU A 120 -2.16 -5.47 -5.14
N ARG A 121 -0.92 -5.41 -5.64
CA ARG A 121 -0.54 -4.43 -6.67
C ARG A 121 -1.24 -4.70 -8.01
N ALA A 122 -1.37 -5.97 -8.39
CA ALA A 122 -2.08 -6.38 -9.60
C ALA A 122 -3.58 -6.12 -9.45
N THR A 123 -4.16 -6.46 -8.29
CA THR A 123 -5.56 -6.18 -7.96
C THR A 123 -5.86 -4.68 -8.08
N PHE A 124 -5.06 -3.83 -7.43
CA PHE A 124 -5.19 -2.37 -7.53
C PHE A 124 -5.13 -1.87 -8.98
N ALA A 125 -4.19 -2.39 -9.77
CA ALA A 125 -4.04 -2.00 -11.17
C ALA A 125 -5.27 -2.38 -12.01
N VAL A 126 -5.78 -3.61 -11.86
CA VAL A 126 -6.94 -4.11 -12.60
C VAL A 126 -8.20 -3.32 -12.25
N SER A 127 -8.49 -3.08 -10.98
CA SER A 127 -9.66 -2.29 -10.58
C SER A 127 -9.56 -0.84 -11.09
N LEU A 128 -8.37 -0.24 -11.06
CA LEU A 128 -8.14 1.09 -11.65
C LEU A 128 -8.31 1.10 -13.18
N PHE A 129 -7.85 0.06 -13.87
CA PHE A 129 -8.08 -0.09 -15.31
C PHE A 129 -9.57 -0.17 -15.64
N ARG A 130 -10.34 -1.00 -14.93
CA ARG A 130 -11.79 -1.14 -15.12
C ARG A 130 -12.54 0.17 -14.88
N LEU A 131 -12.05 1.02 -13.99
CA LEU A 131 -12.58 2.38 -13.81
C LEU A 131 -12.24 3.28 -15.00
N LEU A 132 -10.97 3.31 -15.42
CA LEU A 132 -10.47 4.21 -16.46
C LEU A 132 -11.00 3.88 -17.85
N LEU A 133 -11.12 2.60 -18.21
CA LEU A 133 -11.58 2.14 -19.53
C LEU A 133 -13.00 2.61 -19.89
N ARG A 134 -13.78 3.08 -18.90
CA ARG A 134 -15.10 3.70 -19.11
C ARG A 134 -15.03 5.15 -19.60
N ARG A 135 -13.88 5.81 -19.44
CA ARG A 135 -13.71 7.25 -19.66
C ARG A 135 -12.62 7.56 -20.67
N VAL A 136 -11.62 6.70 -20.79
CA VAL A 136 -10.45 6.90 -21.65
C VAL A 136 -10.13 5.66 -22.47
N THR A 137 -9.35 5.83 -23.54
CA THR A 137 -8.89 4.73 -24.39
C THR A 137 -7.91 3.81 -23.64
N PRO A 138 -7.76 2.54 -24.07
CA PRO A 138 -6.82 1.60 -23.46
C PRO A 138 -5.38 2.14 -23.37
N ASP A 139 -4.89 2.80 -24.43
CA ASP A 139 -3.54 3.39 -24.44
C ASP A 139 -3.38 4.49 -23.38
N LYS A 140 -4.41 5.33 -23.20
CA LYS A 140 -4.41 6.37 -22.16
C LYS A 140 -4.49 5.76 -20.77
N ALA A 141 -5.33 4.74 -20.59
CA ALA A 141 -5.42 4.01 -19.33
C ALA A 141 -4.07 3.36 -18.98
N LEU A 142 -3.41 2.74 -19.96
CA LEU A 142 -2.10 2.09 -19.79
C LEU A 142 -1.05 3.09 -19.30
N ALA A 143 -0.95 4.24 -19.96
CA ALA A 143 -0.03 5.30 -19.55
C ALA A 143 -0.28 5.77 -18.11
N LEU A 144 -1.53 6.06 -17.76
CA LEU A 144 -1.92 6.53 -16.42
C LEU A 144 -1.63 5.50 -15.32
N VAL A 145 -1.99 4.23 -15.55
CA VAL A 145 -1.76 3.16 -14.57
C VAL A 145 -0.27 2.83 -14.47
N SER A 146 0.46 2.81 -15.58
CA SER A 146 1.91 2.57 -15.59
C SER A 146 2.67 3.63 -14.79
N GLU A 147 2.28 4.90 -14.96
CA GLU A 147 2.81 6.02 -14.17
C GLU A 147 2.49 5.86 -12.68
N CYS A 148 1.24 5.55 -12.33
CA CYS A 148 0.78 5.35 -10.96
C CYS A 148 1.53 4.21 -10.24
N LEU A 149 1.80 3.11 -10.96
CA LEU A 149 2.56 1.98 -10.46
C LEU A 149 4.07 2.31 -10.41
N GLY A 150 4.56 3.19 -11.28
CA GLY A 150 5.98 3.46 -11.45
C GLY A 150 6.73 2.36 -12.19
N HIS A 151 6.06 1.67 -13.12
CA HIS A 151 6.70 0.67 -13.97
C HIS A 151 7.58 1.35 -15.03
N GLY A 152 8.84 0.93 -15.11
CA GLY A 152 9.76 1.37 -16.18
C GLY A 152 9.53 0.62 -17.50
N GLU A 153 8.99 -0.59 -17.43
CA GLU A 153 8.58 -1.41 -18.58
C GLU A 153 7.07 -1.66 -18.55
N GLU A 154 6.40 -1.36 -19.65
CA GLU A 154 4.94 -1.47 -19.77
C GLU A 154 4.46 -2.92 -19.90
N SER A 155 5.35 -3.88 -20.14
CA SER A 155 5.04 -5.30 -20.36
C SER A 155 4.21 -5.91 -19.22
N VAL A 156 4.53 -5.58 -17.97
CA VAL A 156 3.79 -6.03 -16.78
C VAL A 156 2.44 -5.33 -16.67
N THR A 157 2.39 -4.02 -16.93
CA THR A 157 1.16 -3.23 -16.89
C THR A 157 0.16 -3.68 -17.97
N LEU A 158 0.67 -4.07 -19.14
CA LEU A 158 -0.12 -4.63 -20.25
C LEU A 158 -0.81 -5.94 -19.86
N ILE A 159 -0.20 -6.77 -19.01
CA ILE A 159 -0.85 -7.99 -18.51
C ILE A 159 -2.09 -7.62 -17.69
N TYR A 160 -1.99 -6.62 -16.82
CA TYR A 160 -3.13 -6.16 -16.02
C TYR A 160 -4.22 -5.52 -16.87
N LEU A 161 -3.86 -4.76 -17.91
CA LEU A 161 -4.82 -4.21 -18.85
C LEU A 161 -5.59 -5.32 -19.57
N LYS A 162 -4.91 -6.37 -20.04
CA LYS A 162 -5.57 -7.51 -20.69
C LYS A 162 -6.56 -8.20 -19.75
N ILE A 163 -6.16 -8.43 -18.49
CA ILE A 163 -7.05 -9.00 -17.46
C ILE A 163 -8.26 -8.08 -17.24
N ALA A 164 -8.08 -6.76 -17.22
CA ALA A 164 -9.17 -5.81 -17.02
C ALA A 164 -10.14 -5.73 -18.21
N GLN A 165 -9.68 -6.05 -19.42
CA GLN A 165 -10.48 -6.07 -20.64
C GLN A 165 -11.21 -7.40 -20.87
N ASP A 166 -10.83 -8.46 -20.17
CA ASP A 166 -11.43 -9.78 -20.32
C ASP A 166 -12.79 -9.82 -19.62
N GLU A 167 -13.83 -10.13 -20.42
CA GLU A 167 -15.29 -10.01 -20.22
C GLU A 167 -15.75 -9.90 -18.76
N PRO A 168 -15.65 -8.71 -18.14
CA PRO A 168 -16.12 -8.56 -16.77
C PRO A 168 -17.63 -8.44 -16.81
N THR A 169 -18.31 -9.21 -15.97
CA THR A 169 -19.75 -9.14 -15.81
C THR A 169 -20.16 -7.76 -15.29
N GLY A 170 -21.39 -7.33 -15.57
CA GLY A 170 -21.91 -6.04 -15.08
C GLY A 170 -21.83 -5.91 -13.55
N ASP A 171 -21.93 -7.04 -12.84
CA ASP A 171 -21.88 -7.12 -11.38
C ASP A 171 -20.45 -6.95 -10.86
N GLU A 172 -19.45 -7.66 -11.41
CA GLU A 172 -18.03 -7.47 -11.05
C GLU A 172 -17.59 -6.01 -11.26
N ILE A 173 -18.07 -5.42 -12.35
CA ILE A 173 -17.82 -4.03 -12.72
C ILE A 173 -18.43 -3.03 -11.71
N TYR A 174 -19.52 -3.39 -11.05
CA TYR A 174 -20.20 -2.60 -10.02
C TYR A 174 -19.53 -2.79 -8.66
N GLU A 175 -19.17 -4.03 -8.31
CA GLU A 175 -18.42 -4.37 -7.09
C GLU A 175 -17.08 -3.66 -7.04
N ASP A 176 -16.31 -3.63 -8.14
CA ASP A 176 -15.04 -2.89 -8.22
C ASP A 176 -15.20 -1.39 -7.92
N ILE A 177 -16.31 -0.77 -8.38
CA ILE A 177 -16.57 0.64 -8.07
C ILE A 177 -16.89 0.80 -6.60
N LEU A 178 -17.82 0.00 -6.09
CA LEU A 178 -18.27 0.09 -4.71
C LEU A 178 -17.11 -0.17 -3.75
N GLU A 179 -16.22 -1.12 -4.06
CA GLU A 179 -14.97 -1.34 -3.33
C GLU A 179 -14.05 -0.12 -3.41
N PHE A 180 -13.82 0.43 -4.61
CA PHE A 180 -12.93 1.58 -4.79
C PHE A 180 -13.40 2.84 -4.03
N ILE A 181 -14.71 3.08 -3.97
CA ILE A 181 -15.30 4.21 -3.22
C ILE A 181 -15.55 3.89 -1.74
N GLY A 182 -15.34 2.64 -1.31
CA GLY A 182 -15.53 2.20 0.07
C GLY A 182 -17.00 2.04 0.49
N ALA A 183 -17.92 1.76 -0.43
CA ALA A 183 -19.35 1.71 -0.19
C ALA A 183 -19.83 0.53 0.67
N PHE A 184 -19.04 -0.53 0.81
CA PHE A 184 -19.41 -1.73 1.57
C PHE A 184 -18.99 -1.70 3.05
N GLU A 185 -18.38 -0.61 3.52
CA GLU A 185 -17.79 -0.56 4.87
C GLU A 185 -18.77 -0.17 6.00
N ASP A 186 -19.93 0.41 5.67
CA ASP A 186 -21.01 0.74 6.64
C ASP A 186 -22.11 -0.34 6.69
N ALA A 187 -21.95 -1.44 5.94
CA ALA A 187 -22.85 -2.57 6.02
C ALA A 187 -22.58 -3.34 7.32
N ASP A 188 -23.36 -3.04 8.35
CA ASP A 188 -23.39 -3.76 9.62
C ASP A 188 -23.47 -5.28 9.39
N ILE A 189 -22.35 -5.99 9.57
CA ILE A 189 -22.28 -7.47 9.52
C ILE A 189 -22.86 -8.09 10.80
N SER A 190 -23.42 -7.29 11.70
CA SER A 190 -24.06 -7.74 12.94
C SER A 190 -25.33 -8.58 12.72
N GLY A 191 -25.81 -8.70 11.49
CA GLY A 191 -27.00 -9.49 11.12
C GLY A 191 -26.75 -10.91 10.60
N MET A 192 -25.49 -11.37 10.44
CA MET A 192 -25.21 -12.70 9.86
C MET A 192 -24.86 -13.80 10.89
N GLU A 193 -25.19 -13.59 12.18
CA GLU A 193 -25.03 -14.62 13.24
C GLU A 193 -26.32 -15.38 13.58
N SER A 194 -27.34 -15.38 12.70
CA SER A 194 -28.51 -16.24 12.92
C SER A 194 -29.04 -16.84 11.62
N GLN A 195 -28.46 -17.98 11.23
CA GLN A 195 -29.15 -19.09 10.57
C GLN A 195 -28.37 -20.39 10.70
#